data_AF-A0AAX3EAI0-F1
#
_entry.id   AF-A0AAX3EAI0-F1
#
_cell.length_a   1.000
_cell.length_b   1.000
_cell.length_c   1.000
_cell.angle_alpha   90.00
_cell.angle_beta   90.00
_cell.angle_gamma   90.00
#
_symmetry.space_group_name_H-M   'P 1'
#
loop_
_entity.id
_entity.type
_entity.pdbx_description
1 polymer ?
#
loop_
_entity_poly.entity_id
_entity_poly.type
_entity_poly.pdbx_seq_one_letter_code
_entity_poly.pdbx_strand_id
1 'polypeptide(L)'
;MRELYEKMINEAMTAQRADVEMVKAKRGQKFVLADTKPYVDAVRKMTAIGDQSRAVIDLHKNSVISHAEVLQSLTTTVRPEDDPFVEHYQTPVVLEILKSQDEAFAKSVDAFTEAIAAAEARIGLEAVRRYGGFYGPTCVVDFALIPGSTSNVVNRVLQKTDIPVEHKQAILAAKSWGMNTSYGFGDTFAHALEEGATPGEATAKEVEIMQRIYRNPIEAQAELMDAAGMTSFDARKYMSEYRRRMEPTVRAAVDDGVHYANILTVPAYSVGDVAHHIAQSTFNMCKDDVVMAIIEAVTEVMESSLKNSLDAYKSYWDVLSLATGASAAATEYILELDALNAPMVVDLLTKRFHNYVLAYPARGAAAELHNCDFMDMIYRGWKLIDKARKGRNGADETLTPMVGKYPVDLSPIHANEVLMNPQWYAYPACAITVRFSALMRLADYPCLLTSEPVTATMMTNVIALEKATPAAPVRACKNCATTSLVDQRQHYCQWKEAV
;
A
#
# COMPACT_ATOMS: atom_id res chain seq x y z
N MET A 1 10.85 -6.01 -26.19
CA MET A 1 11.19 -5.25 -24.95
C MET A 1 10.61 -3.84 -24.92
N ARG A 2 10.91 -2.94 -25.89
CA ARG A 2 10.32 -1.59 -25.91
C ARG A 2 8.78 -1.59 -25.86
N GLU A 3 8.13 -2.44 -26.67
CA GLU A 3 6.66 -2.62 -26.68
C GLU A 3 6.10 -3.00 -25.30
N LEU A 4 6.81 -3.87 -24.57
CA LEU A 4 6.44 -4.24 -23.19
C LEU A 4 6.57 -3.05 -22.23
N TYR A 5 7.65 -2.27 -22.32
CA TYR A 5 7.80 -1.06 -21.49
C TYR A 5 6.72 -0.03 -21.79
N GLU A 6 6.41 0.19 -23.06
CA GLU A 6 5.34 1.09 -23.49
C GLU A 6 3.97 0.62 -22.99
N LYS A 7 3.68 -0.68 -23.10
CA LYS A 7 2.46 -1.28 -22.53
C LYS A 7 2.37 -1.06 -21.02
N MET A 8 3.42 -1.38 -20.27
CA MET A 8 3.44 -1.20 -18.82
C MET A 8 3.17 0.24 -18.41
N ILE A 9 3.80 1.20 -19.09
CA ILE A 9 3.60 2.64 -18.85
C ILE A 9 2.15 3.03 -19.18
N ASN A 10 1.66 2.62 -20.36
CA ASN A 10 0.32 3.00 -20.80
C ASN A 10 -0.78 2.44 -19.91
N GLU A 11 -0.70 1.16 -19.51
CA GLU A 11 -1.68 0.55 -18.60
C GLU A 11 -1.67 1.26 -17.24
N ALA A 12 -0.49 1.45 -16.63
CA ALA A 12 -0.36 2.07 -15.32
C ALA A 12 -0.81 3.54 -15.32
N MET A 13 -0.39 4.32 -16.32
CA MET A 13 -0.78 5.73 -16.42
C MET A 13 -2.25 5.90 -16.79
N THR A 14 -2.85 4.96 -17.55
CA THR A 14 -4.30 4.99 -17.83
C THR A 14 -5.08 4.77 -16.54
N ALA A 15 -4.64 3.85 -15.68
CA ALA A 15 -5.25 3.64 -14.36
C ALA A 15 -5.14 4.90 -13.48
N GLN A 16 -3.93 5.44 -13.29
CA GLN A 16 -3.73 6.69 -12.51
C GLN A 16 -4.55 7.86 -13.05
N ARG A 17 -4.60 8.06 -14.38
CA ARG A 17 -5.38 9.15 -14.97
C ARG A 17 -6.88 8.93 -14.78
N ALA A 18 -7.37 7.69 -14.84
CA ALA A 18 -8.78 7.41 -14.56
C ALA A 18 -9.19 7.89 -13.16
N ASP A 19 -8.33 7.65 -12.17
CA ASP A 19 -8.51 8.08 -10.78
C ASP A 19 -8.40 9.59 -10.62
N VAL A 20 -7.28 10.17 -11.04
CA VAL A 20 -6.98 11.60 -10.87
C VAL A 20 -8.03 12.46 -11.56
N GLU A 21 -8.43 12.13 -12.79
CA GLU A 21 -9.44 12.92 -13.53
C GLU A 21 -10.84 12.75 -12.93
N MET A 22 -11.18 11.56 -12.42
CA MET A 22 -12.47 11.36 -11.73
C MET A 22 -12.52 12.15 -10.42
N VAL A 23 -11.46 12.06 -9.60
CA VAL A 23 -11.34 12.84 -8.35
C VAL A 23 -11.40 14.33 -8.66
N LYS A 24 -10.69 14.82 -9.67
CA LYS A 24 -10.73 16.23 -10.08
C LYS A 24 -12.12 16.68 -10.52
N ALA A 25 -12.86 15.84 -11.25
CA ALA A 25 -14.20 16.15 -11.72
C ALA A 25 -15.25 16.11 -10.60
N LYS A 26 -15.05 15.27 -9.58
CA LYS A 26 -16.03 14.98 -8.53
C LYS A 26 -15.66 15.47 -7.14
N ARG A 27 -14.46 16.03 -6.94
CA ARG A 27 -14.05 16.63 -5.66
C ARG A 27 -15.12 17.60 -5.17
N GLY A 28 -15.44 17.49 -3.89
CA GLY A 28 -16.54 18.25 -3.29
C GLY A 28 -17.94 17.67 -3.44
N GLN A 29 -18.14 16.67 -4.30
CA GLN A 29 -19.44 16.03 -4.53
C GLN A 29 -19.60 14.76 -3.69
N LYS A 30 -20.80 14.16 -3.77
CA LYS A 30 -21.07 12.86 -3.16
C LYS A 30 -20.55 11.74 -4.05
N PHE A 31 -19.80 10.82 -3.46
CA PHE A 31 -19.32 9.62 -4.12
C PHE A 31 -20.44 8.61 -4.36
N VAL A 32 -20.45 8.00 -5.53
CA VAL A 32 -21.21 6.78 -5.82
C VAL A 32 -20.33 5.77 -6.55
N LEU A 33 -20.60 4.47 -6.38
CA LEU A 33 -19.79 3.41 -6.98
C LEU A 33 -19.70 3.47 -8.51
N ALA A 34 -20.66 4.12 -9.18
CA ALA A 34 -20.59 4.35 -10.63
C ALA A 34 -19.44 5.29 -11.04
N ASP A 35 -18.96 6.16 -10.13
CA ASP A 35 -17.81 7.04 -10.39
C ASP A 35 -16.52 6.23 -10.61
N THR A 36 -16.44 4.98 -10.13
CA THR A 36 -15.26 4.09 -10.30
C THR A 36 -15.16 3.48 -11.71
N LYS A 37 -16.17 3.68 -12.57
CA LYS A 37 -16.24 3.04 -13.89
C LYS A 37 -15.01 3.31 -14.78
N PRO A 38 -14.45 4.53 -14.87
CA PRO A 38 -13.28 4.77 -15.73
C PRO A 38 -12.08 3.91 -15.35
N TYR A 39 -11.85 3.69 -14.05
CA TYR A 39 -10.80 2.81 -13.56
C TYR A 39 -11.06 1.35 -13.97
N VAL A 40 -12.27 0.84 -13.70
CA VAL A 40 -12.67 -0.53 -14.07
C VAL A 40 -12.52 -0.75 -15.58
N ASP A 41 -12.87 0.24 -16.40
CA ASP A 41 -12.71 0.19 -17.85
C ASP A 41 -11.24 0.19 -18.29
N ALA A 42 -10.36 0.91 -17.58
CA ALA A 42 -8.92 0.90 -17.82
C ALA A 42 -8.33 -0.50 -17.57
N VAL A 43 -8.61 -1.07 -16.40
CA VAL A 43 -8.16 -2.41 -16.02
C VAL A 43 -8.72 -3.48 -16.95
N ARG A 44 -9.99 -3.38 -17.36
CA ARG A 44 -10.62 -4.34 -18.29
C ARG A 44 -9.87 -4.49 -19.62
N LYS A 45 -9.14 -3.45 -20.05
CA LYS A 45 -8.36 -3.44 -21.29
C LYS A 45 -6.95 -4.05 -21.16
N MET A 46 -6.49 -4.35 -19.95
CA MET A 46 -5.19 -4.99 -19.75
C MET A 46 -5.14 -6.32 -20.49
N THR A 47 -3.99 -6.64 -21.07
CA THR A 47 -3.74 -7.89 -21.80
C THR A 47 -2.37 -8.45 -21.46
N ALA A 48 -2.14 -9.74 -21.69
CA ALA A 48 -0.80 -10.32 -21.63
C ALA A 48 -0.17 -10.24 -23.02
N ILE A 49 1.13 -9.90 -23.09
CA ILE A 49 1.91 -9.96 -24.33
C ILE A 49 3.22 -10.72 -24.11
N GLY A 50 3.81 -11.25 -25.18
CA GLY A 50 5.05 -12.00 -25.10
C GLY A 50 4.96 -13.15 -24.10
N ASP A 51 5.92 -13.22 -23.18
CA ASP A 51 6.03 -14.28 -22.17
C ASP A 51 5.20 -14.03 -20.89
N GLN A 52 4.39 -12.97 -20.87
CA GLN A 52 3.55 -12.68 -19.71
C GLN A 52 2.51 -13.78 -19.49
N SER A 53 2.40 -14.27 -18.26
CA SER A 53 1.30 -15.13 -17.82
C SER A 53 -0.02 -14.40 -17.94
N ARG A 54 -0.89 -14.92 -18.80
CA ARG A 54 -2.28 -14.48 -18.88
C ARG A 54 -3.02 -14.69 -17.57
N ALA A 55 -2.75 -15.77 -16.84
CA ALA A 55 -3.44 -16.05 -15.59
C ALA A 55 -3.17 -14.98 -14.53
N VAL A 56 -1.94 -14.43 -14.48
CA VAL A 56 -1.62 -13.29 -13.59
C VAL A 56 -2.38 -12.02 -14.00
N ILE A 57 -2.43 -11.69 -15.29
CA ILE A 57 -3.21 -10.53 -15.76
C ILE A 57 -4.71 -10.73 -15.45
N ASP A 58 -5.23 -11.93 -15.66
CA ASP A 58 -6.63 -12.26 -15.39
C ASP A 58 -6.96 -12.22 -13.89
N LEU A 59 -6.03 -12.57 -12.98
CA LEU A 59 -6.19 -12.37 -11.53
C LEU A 59 -6.49 -10.91 -11.18
N HIS A 60 -5.69 -9.98 -11.71
CA HIS A 60 -5.89 -8.54 -11.50
C HIS A 60 -7.24 -8.10 -12.07
N LYS A 61 -7.48 -8.38 -13.36
CA LYS A 61 -8.68 -7.92 -14.06
C LYS A 61 -9.96 -8.42 -13.42
N ASN A 62 -10.02 -9.73 -13.18
CA ASN A 62 -11.22 -10.35 -12.65
C ASN A 62 -11.44 -9.98 -11.19
N SER A 63 -10.38 -9.69 -10.42
CA SER A 63 -10.52 -9.17 -9.06
C SER A 63 -11.20 -7.81 -9.06
N VAL A 64 -10.68 -6.85 -9.85
CA VAL A 64 -11.27 -5.49 -9.96
C VAL A 64 -12.71 -5.54 -10.44
N ILE A 65 -12.98 -6.30 -11.51
CA ILE A 65 -14.33 -6.42 -12.07
C ILE A 65 -15.29 -7.07 -11.05
N SER A 66 -14.86 -8.16 -10.40
CA SER A 66 -15.69 -8.84 -9.41
C SER A 66 -15.97 -7.95 -8.19
N HIS A 67 -14.95 -7.26 -7.68
CA HIS A 67 -15.08 -6.34 -6.57
C HIS A 67 -16.06 -5.22 -6.86
N ALA A 68 -15.91 -4.53 -8.00
CA ALA A 68 -16.80 -3.45 -8.41
C ALA A 68 -18.24 -3.93 -8.62
N GLU A 69 -18.45 -5.03 -9.34
CA GLU A 69 -19.79 -5.55 -9.62
C GLU A 69 -20.50 -6.06 -8.35
N VAL A 70 -19.77 -6.69 -7.43
CA VAL A 70 -20.35 -7.14 -6.16
C VAL A 70 -20.71 -5.94 -5.28
N LEU A 71 -19.82 -4.95 -5.12
CA LEU A 71 -20.15 -3.74 -4.34
C LEU A 71 -21.36 -3.00 -4.93
N GLN A 72 -21.41 -2.82 -6.25
CA GLN A 72 -22.53 -2.16 -6.93
C GLN A 72 -23.87 -2.90 -6.76
N SER A 73 -23.83 -4.22 -6.53
CA SER A 73 -25.03 -5.01 -6.25
C SER A 73 -25.50 -4.89 -4.80
N LEU A 74 -24.62 -4.49 -3.87
CA LEU A 74 -24.89 -4.45 -2.44
C LEU A 74 -25.17 -3.03 -1.93
N THR A 75 -24.61 -2.01 -2.57
CA THR A 75 -24.77 -0.61 -2.16
C THR A 75 -24.58 0.35 -3.34
N THR A 76 -24.94 1.61 -3.14
CA THR A 76 -24.71 2.70 -4.10
C THR A 76 -23.45 3.50 -3.75
N THR A 77 -23.07 3.54 -2.48
CA THR A 77 -21.97 4.36 -1.96
C THR A 77 -21.32 3.69 -0.76
N VAL A 78 -20.09 4.09 -0.46
CA VAL A 78 -19.35 3.68 0.74
C VAL A 78 -19.06 4.92 1.55
N ARG A 79 -19.29 4.82 2.86
CA ARG A 79 -19.04 5.91 3.80
C ARG A 79 -17.53 6.15 3.96
N PRO A 80 -17.09 7.39 4.24
CA PRO A 80 -15.69 7.68 4.53
C PRO A 80 -15.09 6.83 5.64
N GLU A 81 -15.87 6.47 6.66
CA GLU A 81 -15.38 5.65 7.78
C GLU A 81 -15.14 4.18 7.38
N ASP A 82 -15.79 3.73 6.30
CA ASP A 82 -15.74 2.34 5.84
C ASP A 82 -14.77 2.16 4.66
N ASP A 83 -14.40 3.25 3.96
CA ASP A 83 -13.53 3.20 2.77
C ASP A 83 -12.10 2.66 3.00
N PRO A 84 -11.48 2.71 4.20
CA PRO A 84 -10.17 2.09 4.40
C PRO A 84 -10.22 0.56 4.40
N PHE A 85 -11.40 -0.04 4.57
CA PHE A 85 -11.53 -1.48 4.75
C PHE A 85 -11.82 -2.25 3.45
N VAL A 86 -12.22 -1.57 2.37
CA VAL A 86 -12.78 -2.23 1.17
C VAL A 86 -11.80 -3.09 0.37
N GLU A 87 -10.49 -2.91 0.60
CA GLU A 87 -9.42 -3.70 -0.02
C GLU A 87 -8.97 -4.93 0.79
N HIS A 88 -9.57 -5.16 1.97
CA HIS A 88 -9.15 -6.24 2.87
C HIS A 88 -9.97 -7.53 2.77
N TYR A 89 -10.92 -7.61 1.83
CA TYR A 89 -11.85 -8.73 1.71
C TYR A 89 -11.40 -9.83 0.74
N GLN A 90 -10.49 -9.51 -0.17
CA GLN A 90 -10.13 -10.35 -1.31
C GLN A 90 -9.28 -11.53 -0.85
N THR A 91 -8.20 -11.26 -0.13
CA THR A 91 -7.27 -12.31 0.30
C THR A 91 -7.83 -13.33 1.28
N PRO A 92 -8.70 -12.96 2.24
CA PRO A 92 -9.42 -13.96 3.04
C PRO A 92 -10.10 -15.03 2.18
N VAL A 93 -10.76 -14.59 1.11
CA VAL A 93 -11.46 -15.47 0.17
C VAL A 93 -10.47 -16.30 -0.67
N VAL A 94 -9.43 -15.66 -1.23
CA VAL A 94 -8.43 -16.35 -2.04
C VAL A 94 -7.66 -17.40 -1.23
N LEU A 95 -7.34 -17.10 0.03
CA LEU A 95 -6.69 -18.03 0.95
C LEU A 95 -7.57 -19.27 1.21
N GLU A 96 -8.87 -19.11 1.41
CA GLU A 96 -9.78 -20.25 1.53
C GLU A 96 -9.91 -21.06 0.25
N ILE A 97 -9.92 -20.40 -0.92
CA ILE A 97 -9.94 -21.11 -2.20
C ILE A 97 -8.68 -21.99 -2.32
N LEU A 98 -7.49 -21.46 -2.06
CA LEU A 98 -6.25 -22.24 -2.11
C LEU A 98 -6.26 -23.40 -1.11
N LYS A 99 -6.67 -23.17 0.15
CA LYS A 99 -6.82 -24.24 1.16
C LYS A 99 -7.79 -25.33 0.70
N SER A 100 -8.86 -24.97 -0.02
CA SER A 100 -9.84 -25.95 -0.53
C SER A 100 -9.34 -26.75 -1.74
N GLN A 101 -8.38 -26.22 -2.49
CA GLN A 101 -7.83 -26.85 -3.69
C GLN A 101 -6.59 -27.71 -3.40
N ASP A 102 -5.87 -27.41 -2.31
CA ASP A 102 -4.61 -28.06 -1.96
C ASP A 102 -4.57 -28.44 -0.47
N GLU A 103 -4.74 -29.74 -0.21
CA GLU A 103 -4.73 -30.30 1.15
C GLU A 103 -3.37 -30.13 1.86
N ALA A 104 -2.26 -30.18 1.12
CA ALA A 104 -0.92 -30.02 1.69
C ALA A 104 -0.68 -28.57 2.13
N PHE A 105 -1.16 -27.61 1.34
CA PHE A 105 -1.16 -26.20 1.72
C PHE A 105 -2.08 -25.94 2.92
N ALA A 106 -3.30 -26.51 2.93
CA ALA A 106 -4.20 -26.40 4.08
C ALA A 106 -3.57 -26.89 5.39
N LYS A 107 -2.93 -28.08 5.37
CA LYS A 107 -2.18 -28.60 6.53
C LYS A 107 -1.04 -27.69 6.95
N SER A 108 -0.39 -27.01 6.00
CA SER A 108 0.69 -26.06 6.31
C SER A 108 0.18 -24.80 6.98
N VAL A 109 -1.01 -24.31 6.57
CA VAL A 109 -1.69 -23.20 7.25
C VAL A 109 -2.09 -23.62 8.66
N ASP A 110 -2.63 -24.83 8.85
CA ASP A 110 -2.98 -25.34 10.18
C ASP A 110 -1.75 -25.45 11.08
N ALA A 111 -0.65 -26.04 10.59
CA ALA A 111 0.62 -26.13 11.31
C ALA A 111 1.18 -24.75 11.68
N PHE A 112 1.01 -23.75 10.81
CA PHE A 112 1.36 -22.38 11.12
C PHE A 112 0.47 -21.78 12.23
N THR A 113 -0.84 -22.04 12.23
CA THR A 113 -1.72 -21.58 13.32
C THR A 113 -1.35 -22.20 14.67
N GLU A 114 -0.89 -23.44 14.71
CA GLU A 114 -0.36 -24.06 15.92
C GLU A 114 0.99 -23.46 16.34
N ALA A 115 1.84 -23.12 15.37
CA ALA A 115 3.10 -22.43 15.64
C ALA A 115 2.89 -21.01 16.21
N ILE A 116 1.81 -20.32 15.84
CA ILE A 116 1.41 -19.04 16.45
C ILE A 116 1.10 -19.24 17.94
N ALA A 117 0.29 -20.25 18.30
CA ALA A 117 0.00 -20.55 19.71
C ALA A 117 1.28 -20.85 20.50
N ALA A 118 2.18 -21.66 19.95
CA ALA A 118 3.46 -21.97 20.58
C ALA A 118 4.41 -20.75 20.68
N ALA A 119 4.14 -19.66 19.95
CA ALA A 119 4.94 -18.44 19.93
C ALA A 119 4.42 -17.35 20.89
N GLU A 120 3.54 -17.66 21.84
CA GLU A 120 2.95 -16.71 22.80
C GLU A 120 3.98 -15.74 23.41
N ALA A 121 5.07 -16.26 23.98
CA ALA A 121 6.11 -15.41 24.60
C ALA A 121 6.76 -14.43 23.61
N ARG A 122 6.91 -14.86 22.34
CA ARG A 122 7.45 -14.02 21.28
C ARG A 122 6.46 -12.94 20.88
N ILE A 123 5.19 -13.31 20.72
CA ILE A 123 4.07 -12.44 20.35
C ILE A 123 3.85 -11.39 21.43
N GLY A 124 3.74 -11.79 22.71
CA GLY A 124 3.58 -10.87 23.83
C GLY A 124 4.72 -9.85 23.93
N LEU A 125 5.98 -10.27 23.74
CA LEU A 125 7.11 -9.33 23.71
C LEU A 125 7.01 -8.32 22.56
N GLU A 126 6.60 -8.74 21.37
CA GLU A 126 6.43 -7.82 20.23
C GLU A 126 5.22 -6.89 20.43
N ALA A 127 4.13 -7.40 21.01
CA ALA A 127 2.93 -6.61 21.32
C ALA A 127 3.21 -5.53 22.37
N VAL A 128 3.93 -5.85 23.46
CA VAL A 128 4.36 -4.87 24.46
C VAL A 128 5.24 -3.77 23.84
N ARG A 129 6.19 -4.16 22.98
CA ARG A 129 7.04 -3.20 22.26
C ARG A 129 6.20 -2.29 21.37
N ARG A 130 5.25 -2.85 20.63
CA ARG A 130 4.36 -2.09 19.74
C ARG A 130 3.48 -1.12 20.52
N TYR A 131 2.86 -1.58 21.60
CA TYR A 131 2.03 -0.78 22.51
C TYR A 131 2.79 0.45 23.02
N GLY A 132 3.99 0.24 23.59
CA GLY A 132 4.83 1.31 24.14
C GLY A 132 5.49 2.22 23.09
N GLY A 133 5.19 2.04 21.80
CA GLY A 133 5.78 2.83 20.73
C GLY A 133 7.28 2.58 20.52
N PHE A 134 7.81 1.44 20.98
CA PHE A 134 9.24 1.09 20.91
C PHE A 134 9.78 1.14 19.48
N TYR A 135 8.96 0.73 18.52
CA TYR A 135 9.32 0.74 17.11
C TYR A 135 9.03 2.09 16.46
N GLY A 136 8.51 3.13 17.10
CA GLY A 136 8.05 4.31 16.36
C GLY A 136 6.88 3.97 15.41
N PRO A 137 6.61 4.81 14.40
CA PRO A 137 5.55 4.54 13.43
C PRO A 137 5.87 3.29 12.59
N THR A 138 4.87 2.45 12.36
CA THR A 138 4.99 1.24 11.52
C THR A 138 3.75 1.12 10.66
N CYS A 139 3.88 0.41 9.54
CA CYS A 139 2.75 0.01 8.72
C CYS A 139 2.01 -1.19 9.34
N VAL A 140 0.71 -1.28 9.06
CA VAL A 140 -0.10 -2.49 9.26
C VAL A 140 0.01 -3.41 8.04
N VAL A 141 0.06 -2.82 6.84
CA VAL A 141 0.31 -3.48 5.56
C VAL A 141 1.72 -3.13 5.12
N ASP A 142 2.63 -4.10 5.06
CA ASP A 142 4.01 -3.84 4.67
C ASP A 142 4.34 -4.42 3.30
N PHE A 143 4.72 -3.55 2.38
CA PHE A 143 5.25 -4.01 1.09
C PHE A 143 6.67 -4.61 1.20
N ALA A 144 7.39 -4.32 2.28
CA ALA A 144 8.68 -4.89 2.63
C ALA A 144 8.73 -5.03 4.15
N LEU A 145 9.49 -5.97 4.70
CA LEU A 145 9.49 -6.18 6.17
C LEU A 145 9.96 -4.91 6.91
N ILE A 146 9.19 -4.48 7.91
CA ILE A 146 9.49 -3.33 8.78
C ILE A 146 9.56 -3.79 10.24
N PRO A 147 10.48 -3.28 11.07
CA PRO A 147 10.51 -3.57 12.50
C PRO A 147 9.17 -3.34 13.20
N GLY A 148 8.67 -4.37 13.89
CA GLY A 148 7.43 -4.29 14.68
C GLY A 148 6.14 -4.39 13.88
N SER A 149 6.23 -4.56 12.57
CA SER A 149 5.08 -4.71 11.70
C SER A 149 4.51 -6.13 11.71
N THR A 150 3.27 -6.29 11.23
CA THR A 150 2.58 -7.59 11.24
C THR A 150 3.35 -8.63 10.44
N SER A 151 3.80 -8.27 9.22
CA SER A 151 4.56 -9.18 8.36
C SER A 151 5.89 -9.61 8.99
N ASN A 152 6.55 -8.71 9.73
CA ASN A 152 7.79 -9.01 10.42
C ASN A 152 7.58 -9.98 11.59
N VAL A 153 6.48 -9.86 12.33
CA VAL A 153 6.13 -10.82 13.40
C VAL A 153 5.75 -12.19 12.81
N VAL A 154 4.94 -12.21 11.75
CA VAL A 154 4.56 -13.43 11.02
C VAL A 154 5.79 -14.16 10.50
N ASN A 155 6.75 -13.45 9.91
CA ASN A 155 8.01 -14.02 9.44
C ASN A 155 8.79 -14.72 10.56
N ARG A 156 8.87 -14.14 11.76
CA ARG A 156 9.55 -14.76 12.92
C ARG A 156 8.98 -16.11 13.31
N VAL A 157 7.65 -16.25 13.22
CA VAL A 157 6.98 -17.51 13.51
C VAL A 157 7.27 -18.51 12.38
N LEU A 158 7.05 -18.10 11.12
CA LEU A 158 7.28 -18.95 9.93
C LEU A 158 8.69 -19.50 9.80
N GLN A 159 9.71 -18.73 10.17
CA GLN A 159 11.10 -19.18 10.18
C GLN A 159 11.29 -20.48 10.99
N LYS A 160 10.52 -20.64 12.07
CA LYS A 160 10.60 -21.79 12.98
C LYS A 160 9.54 -22.86 12.72
N THR A 161 8.55 -22.58 11.86
CA THR A 161 7.51 -23.55 11.49
C THR A 161 8.08 -24.57 10.52
N ASP A 162 7.87 -25.87 10.78
CA ASP A 162 8.34 -26.95 9.92
C ASP A 162 7.30 -27.26 8.81
N ILE A 163 7.35 -26.47 7.75
CA ILE A 163 6.49 -26.58 6.55
C ILE A 163 7.29 -26.22 5.29
N PRO A 164 6.84 -26.60 4.07
CA PRO A 164 7.52 -26.26 2.83
C PRO A 164 7.77 -24.75 2.67
N VAL A 165 8.94 -24.38 2.13
CA VAL A 165 9.36 -22.98 1.98
C VAL A 165 8.35 -22.17 1.16
N GLU A 166 7.88 -22.71 0.03
CA GLU A 166 6.87 -22.05 -0.82
C GLU A 166 5.57 -21.76 -0.06
N HIS A 167 5.17 -22.64 0.85
CA HIS A 167 4.00 -22.41 1.71
C HIS A 167 4.26 -21.31 2.73
N LYS A 168 5.46 -21.23 3.31
CA LYS A 168 5.84 -20.11 4.19
C LYS A 168 5.76 -18.78 3.45
N GLN A 169 6.26 -18.76 2.22
CA GLN A 169 6.26 -17.57 1.37
C GLN A 169 4.83 -17.15 1.02
N ALA A 170 3.95 -18.10 0.70
CA ALA A 170 2.54 -17.84 0.46
C ALA A 170 1.83 -17.28 1.70
N ILE A 171 2.03 -17.88 2.87
CA ILE A 171 1.43 -17.44 4.14
C ILE A 171 1.91 -16.03 4.51
N LEU A 172 3.22 -15.75 4.36
CA LEU A 172 3.76 -14.42 4.61
C LEU A 172 3.21 -13.40 3.61
N ALA A 173 3.16 -13.76 2.32
CA ALA A 173 2.62 -12.91 1.27
C ALA A 173 1.16 -12.53 1.52
N ALA A 174 0.34 -13.49 1.98
CA ALA A 174 -1.05 -13.29 2.32
C ALA A 174 -1.25 -12.11 3.27
N LYS A 175 -0.40 -11.93 4.29
CA LYS A 175 -0.54 -10.83 5.24
C LYS A 175 0.24 -9.56 4.87
N SER A 176 1.25 -9.68 4.02
CA SER A 176 1.96 -8.51 3.48
C SER A 176 1.10 -7.79 2.43
N TRP A 177 1.45 -7.85 1.15
CA TRP A 177 0.70 -7.23 0.06
C TRP A 177 -0.68 -7.82 -0.13
N GLY A 178 -0.90 -9.08 0.29
CA GLY A 178 -2.21 -9.69 0.26
C GLY A 178 -3.18 -9.07 1.26
N MET A 179 -2.72 -8.38 2.30
CA MET A 179 -3.62 -7.69 3.25
C MET A 179 -4.69 -8.62 3.86
N ASN A 180 -4.32 -9.88 4.15
CA ASN A 180 -5.24 -10.87 4.72
C ASN A 180 -5.89 -10.34 6.00
N THR A 181 -7.16 -9.96 5.88
CA THR A 181 -7.95 -9.20 6.85
C THR A 181 -7.41 -7.80 7.16
N SER A 182 -8.28 -6.94 7.71
CA SER A 182 -7.96 -5.59 8.16
C SER A 182 -7.18 -5.53 9.49
N TYR A 183 -6.92 -6.68 10.11
CA TYR A 183 -6.26 -6.73 11.41
C TYR A 183 -4.80 -6.24 11.36
N GLY A 184 -4.40 -5.38 12.29
CA GLY A 184 -3.01 -4.98 12.49
C GLY A 184 -2.44 -5.51 13.80
N PHE A 185 -1.20 -6.01 13.76
CA PHE A 185 -0.52 -6.51 14.94
C PHE A 185 -0.39 -5.45 16.04
N GLY A 186 -0.69 -5.84 17.26
CA GLY A 186 -0.71 -5.05 18.48
C GLY A 186 -2.06 -4.38 18.77
N ASP A 187 -3.00 -4.39 17.83
CA ASP A 187 -4.29 -3.70 17.97
C ASP A 187 -5.15 -4.34 19.08
N THR A 188 -5.38 -5.65 19.01
CA THR A 188 -6.17 -6.38 20.01
C THR A 188 -5.49 -6.35 21.38
N PHE A 189 -4.17 -6.50 21.43
CA PHE A 189 -3.40 -6.35 22.67
C PHE A 189 -3.61 -4.97 23.32
N ALA A 190 -3.45 -3.88 22.57
CA ALA A 190 -3.55 -2.52 23.09
C ALA A 190 -4.96 -2.22 23.62
N HIS A 191 -6.00 -2.53 22.85
CA HIS A 191 -7.38 -2.32 23.30
C HIS A 191 -7.71 -3.15 24.55
N ALA A 192 -7.31 -4.43 24.58
CA ALA A 192 -7.56 -5.28 25.74
C ALA A 192 -6.89 -4.74 27.02
N LEU A 193 -5.65 -4.24 26.93
CA LEU A 193 -4.97 -3.62 28.07
C LEU A 193 -5.71 -2.38 28.57
N GLU A 194 -6.10 -1.49 27.67
CA GLU A 194 -6.80 -0.25 28.02
C GLU A 194 -8.22 -0.50 28.53
N GLU A 195 -8.83 -1.65 28.21
CA GLU A 195 -10.07 -2.15 28.79
C GLU A 195 -9.89 -2.81 30.17
N GLY A 196 -8.65 -2.91 30.68
CA GLY A 196 -8.33 -3.40 32.02
C GLY A 196 -7.85 -4.85 32.09
N ALA A 197 -7.55 -5.49 30.97
CA ALA A 197 -6.93 -6.82 30.96
C ALA A 197 -5.48 -6.76 31.50
N THR A 198 -5.01 -7.85 32.08
CA THR A 198 -3.59 -8.03 32.38
C THR A 198 -2.78 -8.23 31.09
N PRO A 199 -1.45 -7.98 31.10
CA PRO A 199 -0.60 -8.27 29.94
C PRO A 199 -0.67 -9.72 29.43
N GLY A 200 -0.90 -10.69 30.33
CA GLY A 200 -1.08 -12.09 29.96
C GLY A 200 -2.39 -12.32 29.19
N GLU A 201 -3.50 -11.78 29.70
CA GLU A 201 -4.82 -11.88 29.05
C GLU A 201 -4.84 -11.15 27.69
N ALA A 202 -4.24 -9.96 27.62
CA ALA A 202 -4.09 -9.23 26.36
C ALA A 202 -3.22 -10.00 25.34
N THR A 203 -2.15 -10.66 25.80
CA THR A 203 -1.32 -11.52 24.94
C THR A 203 -2.11 -12.71 24.42
N ALA A 204 -2.92 -13.36 25.26
CA ALA A 204 -3.74 -14.50 24.86
C ALA A 204 -4.74 -14.10 23.76
N LYS A 205 -5.40 -12.94 23.89
CA LYS A 205 -6.30 -12.39 22.86
C LYS A 205 -5.58 -12.08 21.55
N GLU A 206 -4.37 -11.51 21.64
CA GLU A 206 -3.53 -11.22 20.46
C GLU A 206 -3.13 -12.50 19.71
N VAL A 207 -2.77 -13.56 20.43
CA VAL A 207 -2.48 -14.88 19.85
C VAL A 207 -3.73 -15.44 19.18
N GLU A 208 -4.90 -15.37 19.84
CA GLU A 208 -6.16 -15.89 19.31
C GLU A 208 -6.54 -15.24 17.97
N ILE A 209 -6.53 -13.91 17.89
CA ILE A 209 -6.86 -13.21 16.63
C ILE A 209 -5.83 -13.54 15.54
N MET A 210 -4.54 -13.62 15.88
CA MET A 210 -3.50 -14.02 14.94
C MET A 210 -3.72 -15.43 14.38
N GLN A 211 -4.15 -16.40 15.19
CA GLN A 211 -4.52 -17.73 14.70
C GLN A 211 -5.75 -17.66 13.80
N ARG A 212 -6.75 -16.89 14.23
CA ARG A 212 -8.06 -16.85 13.59
C ARG A 212 -8.01 -16.30 12.16
N ILE A 213 -7.23 -15.24 11.92
CA ILE A 213 -7.09 -14.65 10.59
C ILE A 213 -6.49 -15.60 9.55
N TYR A 214 -5.87 -16.72 9.93
CA TYR A 214 -5.40 -17.76 9.00
C TYR A 214 -6.29 -19.01 9.01
N ARG A 215 -6.81 -19.37 10.18
CA ARG A 215 -7.68 -20.54 10.35
C ARG A 215 -9.02 -20.34 9.63
N ASN A 216 -9.70 -19.24 9.93
CA ASN A 216 -11.05 -18.91 9.42
C ASN A 216 -11.06 -17.46 8.90
N PRO A 217 -10.31 -17.15 7.82
CA PRO A 217 -10.03 -15.77 7.44
C PRO A 217 -11.29 -14.98 7.02
N ILE A 218 -12.27 -15.62 6.36
CA ILE A 218 -13.52 -14.96 5.95
C ILE A 218 -14.34 -14.55 7.18
N GLU A 219 -14.49 -15.46 8.14
CA GLU A 219 -15.22 -15.18 9.37
C GLU A 219 -14.49 -14.12 10.22
N ALA A 220 -13.16 -14.23 10.35
CA ALA A 220 -12.34 -13.26 11.05
C ALA A 220 -12.50 -11.86 10.46
N GLN A 221 -12.46 -11.72 9.13
CA GLN A 221 -12.68 -10.42 8.48
C GLN A 221 -14.09 -9.90 8.74
N ALA A 222 -15.12 -10.73 8.64
CA ALA A 222 -16.49 -10.31 8.89
C ALA A 222 -16.68 -9.76 10.32
N GLU A 223 -16.09 -10.43 11.31
CA GLU A 223 -16.17 -9.97 12.70
C GLU A 223 -15.35 -8.71 12.98
N LEU A 224 -14.20 -8.54 12.34
CA LEU A 224 -13.44 -7.27 12.40
C LEU A 224 -14.28 -6.10 11.86
N MET A 225 -15.06 -6.32 10.80
CA MET A 225 -15.95 -5.29 10.26
C MET A 225 -17.15 -5.01 11.16
N ASP A 226 -17.73 -6.06 11.78
CA ASP A 226 -18.80 -5.91 12.76
C ASP A 226 -18.29 -5.09 13.96
N ALA A 227 -17.09 -5.38 14.46
CA ALA A 227 -16.44 -4.67 15.56
C ALA A 227 -16.08 -3.21 15.20
N ALA A 228 -15.70 -2.96 13.94
CA ALA A 228 -15.48 -1.61 13.42
C ALA A 228 -16.79 -0.82 13.22
N GLY A 229 -17.96 -1.46 13.37
CA GLY A 229 -19.26 -0.82 13.16
C GLY A 229 -19.56 -0.50 11.70
N MET A 230 -18.97 -1.26 10.77
CA MET A 230 -19.10 -1.01 9.33
C MET A 230 -20.54 -1.24 8.87
N THR A 231 -21.07 -0.33 8.05
CA THR A 231 -22.50 -0.35 7.67
C THR A 231 -22.77 -0.12 6.20
N SER A 232 -21.75 0.22 5.40
CA SER A 232 -21.92 0.53 3.98
C SER A 232 -22.42 -0.63 3.13
N PHE A 233 -22.10 -1.88 3.50
CA PHE A 233 -22.59 -3.09 2.85
C PHE A 233 -22.42 -4.33 3.75
N ASP A 234 -23.04 -5.44 3.35
CA ASP A 234 -22.92 -6.74 4.03
C ASP A 234 -21.61 -7.44 3.64
N ALA A 235 -20.63 -7.41 4.55
CA ALA A 235 -19.29 -8.00 4.34
C ALA A 235 -19.33 -9.50 4.04
N ARG A 236 -20.25 -10.25 4.66
CA ARG A 236 -20.36 -11.71 4.47
C ARG A 236 -20.91 -12.03 3.08
N LYS A 237 -21.95 -11.31 2.64
CA LYS A 237 -22.47 -11.44 1.27
C LYS A 237 -21.44 -11.02 0.24
N TYR A 238 -20.70 -9.94 0.49
CA TYR A 238 -19.61 -9.51 -0.38
C TYR A 238 -18.60 -10.64 -0.60
N MET A 239 -18.03 -11.20 0.48
CA MET A 239 -17.01 -12.24 0.38
C MET A 239 -17.54 -13.52 -0.27
N SER A 240 -18.80 -13.89 -0.01
CA SER A 240 -19.47 -15.03 -0.66
C SER A 240 -19.57 -14.87 -2.18
N GLU A 241 -20.07 -13.73 -2.66
CA GLU A 241 -20.19 -13.48 -4.10
C GLU A 241 -18.84 -13.30 -4.78
N TYR A 242 -17.89 -12.65 -4.10
CA TYR A 242 -16.52 -12.52 -4.59
C TYR A 242 -15.87 -13.90 -4.77
N ARG A 243 -16.04 -14.82 -3.79
CA ARG A 243 -15.55 -16.21 -3.89
C ARG A 243 -16.08 -16.91 -5.14
N ARG A 244 -17.40 -16.87 -5.33
CA ARG A 244 -18.08 -17.51 -6.47
C ARG A 244 -17.52 -17.03 -7.81
N ARG A 245 -17.19 -15.73 -7.90
CA ARG A 245 -16.65 -15.10 -9.13
C ARG A 245 -15.16 -15.37 -9.34
N MET A 246 -14.37 -15.39 -8.27
CA MET A 246 -12.91 -15.51 -8.36
C MET A 246 -12.39 -16.95 -8.37
N GLU A 247 -13.14 -17.92 -7.87
CA GLU A 247 -12.69 -19.31 -7.81
C GLU A 247 -12.17 -19.88 -9.15
N PRO A 248 -12.85 -19.67 -10.31
CA PRO A 248 -12.33 -20.12 -11.59
C PRO A 248 -11.00 -19.46 -11.97
N THR A 249 -10.83 -18.17 -11.65
CA THR A 249 -9.61 -17.41 -11.96
C THR A 249 -8.44 -17.87 -11.10
N VAL A 250 -8.68 -18.09 -9.80
CA VAL A 250 -7.67 -18.62 -8.88
C VAL A 250 -7.22 -20.02 -9.32
N ARG A 251 -8.17 -20.90 -9.65
CA ARG A 251 -7.87 -22.25 -10.15
C ARG A 251 -7.01 -22.21 -11.42
N ALA A 252 -7.36 -21.35 -12.38
CA ALA A 252 -6.58 -21.18 -13.60
C ALA A 252 -5.15 -20.68 -13.34
N ALA A 253 -4.95 -19.84 -12.31
CA ALA A 253 -3.60 -19.40 -11.91
C ALA A 253 -2.79 -20.51 -11.24
N VAL A 254 -3.42 -21.35 -10.42
CA VAL A 254 -2.79 -22.56 -9.86
C VAL A 254 -2.38 -23.50 -11.00
N ASP A 255 -3.28 -23.78 -11.95
CA ASP A 255 -3.03 -24.65 -13.09
C ASP A 255 -1.92 -24.11 -14.01
N ASP A 256 -1.79 -22.77 -14.12
CA ASP A 256 -0.71 -22.10 -14.87
C ASP A 256 0.64 -22.09 -14.10
N GLY A 257 0.70 -22.64 -12.88
CA GLY A 257 1.92 -22.67 -12.06
C GLY A 257 2.33 -21.30 -11.52
N VAL A 258 1.36 -20.40 -11.31
CA VAL A 258 1.61 -19.13 -10.62
C VAL A 258 1.87 -19.41 -9.14
N HIS A 259 2.94 -18.87 -8.58
CA HIS A 259 3.28 -19.07 -7.17
C HIS A 259 2.16 -18.55 -6.26
N TYR A 260 1.78 -19.30 -5.21
CA TYR A 260 0.64 -18.95 -4.34
C TYR A 260 0.77 -17.56 -3.70
N ALA A 261 1.99 -17.14 -3.34
CA ALA A 261 2.26 -15.77 -2.90
C ALA A 261 1.73 -14.70 -3.87
N ASN A 262 1.89 -14.92 -5.18
CA ASN A 262 1.41 -14.00 -6.21
C ASN A 262 -0.12 -14.08 -6.36
N ILE A 263 -0.70 -15.30 -6.27
CA ILE A 263 -2.15 -15.52 -6.28
C ILE A 263 -2.83 -14.80 -5.11
N LEU A 264 -2.22 -14.82 -3.92
CA LEU A 264 -2.71 -14.14 -2.72
C LEU A 264 -2.51 -12.62 -2.74
N THR A 265 -1.57 -12.13 -3.55
CA THR A 265 -1.19 -10.71 -3.58
C THR A 265 -1.94 -9.92 -4.64
N VAL A 266 -1.91 -10.40 -5.89
CA VAL A 266 -2.40 -9.64 -7.06
C VAL A 266 -3.88 -9.24 -6.91
N PRO A 267 -4.80 -10.12 -6.48
CA PRO A 267 -6.21 -9.76 -6.35
C PRO A 267 -6.46 -8.63 -5.36
N ALA A 268 -5.86 -8.66 -4.17
CA ALA A 268 -6.06 -7.63 -3.15
C ALA A 268 -5.41 -6.30 -3.54
N TYR A 269 -4.17 -6.34 -4.03
CA TYR A 269 -3.43 -5.13 -4.37
C TYR A 269 -4.04 -4.35 -5.55
N SER A 270 -4.89 -4.99 -6.36
CA SER A 270 -5.52 -4.38 -7.53
C SER A 270 -6.83 -3.65 -7.27
N VAL A 271 -7.49 -3.80 -6.11
CA VAL A 271 -8.88 -3.33 -5.94
C VAL A 271 -9.01 -1.94 -5.31
N GLY A 272 -7.93 -1.37 -4.76
CA GLY A 272 -7.94 -0.14 -3.96
C GLY A 272 -8.55 1.07 -4.69
N ASP A 273 -8.59 1.10 -6.01
CA ASP A 273 -9.14 2.24 -6.74
C ASP A 273 -10.69 2.28 -6.77
N VAL A 274 -11.36 1.20 -6.34
CA VAL A 274 -12.83 1.10 -6.29
C VAL A 274 -13.31 1.30 -4.86
N ALA A 275 -13.86 2.48 -4.58
CA ALA A 275 -14.38 2.85 -3.26
C ALA A 275 -13.34 2.92 -2.13
N HIS A 276 -12.04 2.97 -2.44
CA HIS A 276 -10.96 3.37 -1.52
C HIS A 276 -10.19 4.59 -2.06
N HIS A 277 -9.65 4.57 -3.29
CA HIS A 277 -8.98 5.74 -3.87
C HIS A 277 -9.94 6.69 -4.60
N ILE A 278 -10.84 6.17 -5.42
CA ILE A 278 -12.03 6.89 -5.84
C ILE A 278 -13.08 6.65 -4.76
N ALA A 279 -13.07 7.48 -3.72
CA ALA A 279 -13.94 7.37 -2.56
C ALA A 279 -14.37 8.74 -2.01
N GLN A 280 -15.29 8.71 -1.04
CA GLN A 280 -15.81 9.92 -0.43
C GLN A 280 -14.75 10.70 0.36
N SER A 281 -13.83 10.03 1.06
CA SER A 281 -12.71 10.66 1.76
C SER A 281 -11.78 11.42 0.79
N THR A 282 -11.40 10.80 -0.33
CA THR A 282 -10.58 11.44 -1.38
C THR A 282 -11.28 12.64 -2.00
N PHE A 283 -12.58 12.54 -2.31
CA PHE A 283 -13.36 13.67 -2.83
C PHE A 283 -13.44 14.82 -1.82
N ASN A 284 -13.47 14.52 -0.52
CA ASN A 284 -13.47 15.53 0.54
C ASN A 284 -12.09 16.20 0.67
N MET A 285 -11.02 15.42 0.66
CA MET A 285 -9.65 15.92 0.78
C MET A 285 -9.27 16.81 -0.41
N CYS A 286 -9.62 16.38 -1.62
CA CYS A 286 -9.27 17.09 -2.85
C CYS A 286 -10.15 18.31 -3.14
N LYS A 287 -11.12 18.66 -2.27
CA LYS A 287 -11.80 19.97 -2.31
C LYS A 287 -10.81 21.14 -2.29
N ASP A 288 -9.66 20.91 -1.66
CA ASP A 288 -8.56 21.85 -1.64
C ASP A 288 -7.81 21.84 -2.98
N ASP A 289 -7.69 23.03 -3.58
CA ASP A 289 -7.04 23.20 -4.87
C ASP A 289 -5.55 22.87 -4.85
N VAL A 290 -4.86 23.14 -3.74
CA VAL A 290 -3.43 22.84 -3.62
C VAL A 290 -3.22 21.34 -3.48
N VAL A 291 -4.06 20.64 -2.71
CA VAL A 291 -4.04 19.17 -2.65
C VAL A 291 -4.22 18.55 -4.04
N MET A 292 -5.25 18.98 -4.77
CA MET A 292 -5.50 18.46 -6.12
C MET A 292 -4.32 18.78 -7.06
N ALA A 293 -3.80 20.00 -7.03
CA ALA A 293 -2.69 20.41 -7.87
C ALA A 293 -1.39 19.64 -7.60
N ILE A 294 -1.13 19.25 -6.35
CA ILE A 294 0.00 18.36 -6.01
C ILE A 294 -0.18 17.01 -6.70
N ILE A 295 -1.36 16.38 -6.58
CA ILE A 295 -1.64 15.07 -7.20
C ILE A 295 -1.46 15.14 -8.72
N GLU A 296 -2.00 16.19 -9.36
CA GLU A 296 -1.87 16.41 -10.82
C GLU A 296 -0.40 16.57 -11.24
N ALA A 297 0.34 17.47 -10.59
CA ALA A 297 1.73 17.75 -10.93
C ALA A 297 2.62 16.52 -10.72
N VAL A 298 2.44 15.79 -9.60
CA VAL A 298 3.19 14.56 -9.32
C VAL A 298 2.88 13.47 -10.36
N THR A 299 1.62 13.34 -10.77
CA THR A 299 1.20 12.43 -11.85
C THR A 299 1.85 12.80 -13.17
N GLU A 300 1.89 14.09 -13.51
CA GLU A 300 2.52 14.58 -14.75
C GLU A 300 4.04 14.40 -14.75
N VAL A 301 4.72 14.63 -13.62
CA VAL A 301 6.16 14.36 -13.47
C VAL A 301 6.45 12.88 -13.70
N MET A 302 5.63 11.99 -13.11
CA MET A 302 5.77 10.55 -13.31
C MET A 302 5.60 10.18 -14.79
N GLU A 303 4.52 10.64 -15.42
CA GLU A 303 4.19 10.30 -16.81
C GLU A 303 5.25 10.78 -17.80
N SER A 304 5.66 12.04 -17.69
CA SER A 304 6.68 12.66 -18.55
C SER A 304 8.02 11.96 -18.39
N SER A 305 8.47 11.72 -17.15
CA SER A 305 9.73 11.00 -16.88
C SER A 305 9.73 9.60 -17.49
N LEU A 306 8.62 8.87 -17.37
CA LEU A 306 8.46 7.54 -17.94
C LEU A 306 8.53 7.55 -19.47
N LYS A 307 7.74 8.43 -20.12
CA LYS A 307 7.68 8.53 -21.58
C LYS A 307 9.01 9.01 -22.18
N ASN A 308 9.65 9.99 -21.56
CA ASN A 308 10.93 10.53 -22.03
C ASN A 308 12.08 9.51 -21.95
N SER A 309 11.94 8.48 -21.10
CA SER A 309 12.95 7.43 -20.91
C SER A 309 12.67 6.15 -21.69
N LEU A 310 11.59 6.09 -22.48
CA LEU A 310 11.07 4.85 -23.10
C LEU A 310 12.13 4.07 -23.89
N ASP A 311 12.95 4.76 -24.68
CA ASP A 311 13.97 4.13 -25.52
C ASP A 311 15.27 3.77 -24.75
N ALA A 312 15.40 4.24 -23.50
CA ALA A 312 16.61 4.08 -22.68
C ALA A 312 16.53 2.91 -21.67
N TYR A 313 15.33 2.37 -21.42
CA TYR A 313 15.13 1.27 -20.48
C TYR A 313 15.91 0.01 -20.85
N LYS A 314 16.41 -0.70 -19.83
CA LYS A 314 17.14 -1.97 -19.98
C LYS A 314 16.43 -3.12 -19.27
N SER A 315 15.53 -2.83 -18.34
CA SER A 315 14.72 -3.78 -17.60
C SER A 315 13.32 -3.21 -17.32
N TYR A 316 12.32 -4.07 -17.16
CA TYR A 316 11.00 -3.66 -16.65
C TYR A 316 11.07 -3.15 -15.21
N TRP A 317 12.08 -3.56 -14.45
CA TRP A 317 12.39 -2.99 -13.14
C TRP A 317 12.85 -1.53 -13.20
N ASP A 318 13.45 -1.10 -14.32
CA ASP A 318 13.81 0.31 -14.51
C ASP A 318 12.56 1.18 -14.62
N VAL A 319 11.51 0.67 -15.28
CA VAL A 319 10.22 1.35 -15.46
C VAL A 319 9.56 1.57 -14.10
N LEU A 320 9.42 0.51 -13.29
CA LEU A 320 8.87 0.60 -11.94
C LEU A 320 9.70 1.51 -11.02
N SER A 321 11.03 1.39 -11.10
CA SER A 321 11.94 2.22 -10.29
C SER A 321 11.79 3.69 -10.64
N LEU A 322 11.71 4.03 -11.94
CA LEU A 322 11.53 5.42 -12.37
C LEU A 322 10.15 5.95 -11.98
N ALA A 323 9.07 5.17 -12.12
CA ALA A 323 7.73 5.60 -11.71
C ALA A 323 7.70 6.04 -10.23
N THR A 324 8.13 5.15 -9.34
CA THR A 324 8.13 5.41 -7.89
C THR A 324 9.17 6.44 -7.48
N GLY A 325 10.31 6.50 -8.15
CA GLY A 325 11.37 7.47 -7.87
C GLY A 325 11.04 8.89 -8.36
N ALA A 326 10.39 9.02 -9.52
CA ALA A 326 9.95 10.31 -10.07
C ALA A 326 8.87 10.94 -9.19
N SER A 327 7.87 10.16 -8.76
CA SER A 327 6.87 10.66 -7.82
C SER A 327 7.47 11.08 -6.48
N ALA A 328 8.39 10.27 -5.93
CA ALA A 328 9.09 10.61 -4.69
C ALA A 328 9.89 11.92 -4.83
N ALA A 329 10.65 12.09 -5.91
CA ALA A 329 11.41 13.30 -6.19
C ALA A 329 10.50 14.52 -6.38
N ALA A 330 9.38 14.37 -7.10
CA ALA A 330 8.39 15.42 -7.28
C ALA A 330 7.79 15.89 -5.95
N THR A 331 7.36 14.95 -5.11
CA THR A 331 6.73 15.25 -3.83
C THR A 331 7.70 15.95 -2.88
N GLU A 332 8.94 15.48 -2.77
CA GLU A 332 9.97 16.17 -1.97
C GLU A 332 10.27 17.56 -2.55
N TYR A 333 10.37 17.68 -3.88
CA TYR A 333 10.67 18.98 -4.48
C TYR A 333 9.58 20.02 -4.18
N ILE A 334 8.31 19.62 -4.18
CA ILE A 334 7.18 20.47 -3.76
C ILE A 334 7.34 20.93 -2.30
N LEU A 335 7.80 20.03 -1.41
CA LEU A 335 8.09 20.36 -0.02
C LEU A 335 9.22 21.40 0.10
N GLU A 336 10.29 21.24 -0.69
CA GLU A 336 11.42 22.18 -0.73
C GLU A 336 11.06 23.57 -1.27
N LEU A 337 9.97 23.71 -2.05
CA LEU A 337 9.47 25.03 -2.48
C LEU A 337 8.96 25.89 -1.30
N ASP A 338 8.59 25.26 -0.18
CA ASP A 338 8.23 25.91 1.09
C ASP A 338 9.42 25.94 2.08
N ALA A 339 10.64 25.69 1.60
CA ALA A 339 11.87 25.59 2.41
C ALA A 339 11.83 24.51 3.51
N LEU A 340 11.05 23.46 3.28
CA LEU A 340 10.99 22.25 4.12
C LEU A 340 11.65 21.08 3.41
N ASN A 341 11.99 20.02 4.13
CA ASN A 341 12.58 18.81 3.53
C ASN A 341 12.22 17.55 4.33
N ALA A 342 12.51 16.38 3.76
CA ALA A 342 12.22 15.11 4.40
C ALA A 342 12.80 14.98 5.82
N PRO A 343 14.09 15.31 6.11
CA PRO A 343 14.60 15.27 7.49
C PRO A 343 13.75 16.03 8.52
N MET A 344 13.27 17.23 8.18
CA MET A 344 12.42 18.03 9.08
C MET A 344 11.06 17.38 9.31
N VAL A 345 10.42 16.89 8.25
CA VAL A 345 9.07 16.31 8.32
C VAL A 345 9.09 14.95 8.99
N VAL A 346 10.09 14.12 8.70
CA VAL A 346 10.28 12.80 9.33
C VAL A 346 10.52 12.95 10.84
N ASP A 347 11.34 13.91 11.25
CA ASP A 347 11.54 14.22 12.68
C ASP A 347 10.23 14.68 13.34
N LEU A 348 9.49 15.59 12.70
CA LEU A 348 8.19 16.08 13.19
C LEU A 348 7.19 14.92 13.40
N LEU A 349 6.94 14.12 12.36
CA LEU A 349 5.95 13.05 12.40
C LEU A 349 6.38 11.92 13.35
N THR A 350 7.67 11.62 13.45
CA THR A 350 8.18 10.63 14.42
C THR A 350 8.01 11.11 15.87
N LYS A 351 8.33 12.37 16.17
CA LYS A 351 8.09 12.95 17.52
C LYS A 351 6.60 13.03 17.83
N ARG A 352 5.78 13.42 16.86
CA ARG A 352 4.33 13.44 16.98
C ARG A 352 3.78 12.05 17.25
N PHE A 353 4.26 11.00 16.58
CA PHE A 353 3.88 9.60 16.84
C PHE A 353 4.06 9.24 18.31
N HIS A 354 5.24 9.52 18.90
CA HIS A 354 5.48 9.19 20.30
C HIS A 354 4.57 9.95 21.26
N ASN A 355 4.28 11.23 20.98
CA ASN A 355 3.27 11.98 21.76
C ASN A 355 1.87 11.41 21.57
N TYR A 356 1.52 10.95 20.37
CA TYR A 356 0.22 10.37 20.07
C TYR A 356 0.00 9.03 20.78
N VAL A 357 1.04 8.20 20.91
CA VAL A 357 1.02 6.98 21.73
C VAL A 357 0.65 7.29 23.18
N LEU A 358 1.22 8.36 23.75
CA LEU A 358 0.96 8.77 25.13
C LEU A 358 -0.45 9.38 25.32
N ALA A 359 -0.93 10.12 24.32
CA ALA A 359 -2.25 10.74 24.36
C ALA A 359 -3.39 9.75 24.08
N TYR A 360 -3.12 8.73 23.26
CA TYR A 360 -4.11 7.75 22.78
C TYR A 360 -3.51 6.34 22.82
N PRO A 361 -3.40 5.74 24.02
CA PRO A 361 -2.84 4.40 24.16
C PRO A 361 -3.69 3.30 23.49
N ALA A 362 -5.02 3.50 23.41
CA ALA A 362 -5.97 2.64 22.69
C ALA A 362 -6.16 3.03 21.20
N ARG A 363 -5.18 3.69 20.57
CA ARG A 363 -5.28 4.03 19.13
C ARG A 363 -5.33 2.76 18.27
N GLY A 364 -6.07 2.82 17.17
CA GLY A 364 -6.07 1.75 16.17
C GLY A 364 -4.70 1.58 15.51
N ALA A 365 -4.32 0.34 15.19
CA ALA A 365 -3.04 0.05 14.54
C ALA A 365 -2.87 0.75 13.18
N ALA A 366 -3.97 1.02 12.47
CA ALA A 366 -3.99 1.69 11.17
C ALA A 366 -3.81 3.23 11.25
N ALA A 367 -3.94 3.84 12.44
CA ALA A 367 -3.93 5.31 12.59
C ALA A 367 -2.65 5.99 12.05
N GLU A 368 -1.55 5.24 11.93
CA GLU A 368 -0.24 5.75 11.51
C GLU A 368 0.29 5.03 10.26
N LEU A 369 -0.54 4.21 9.62
CA LEU A 369 -0.20 3.40 8.45
C LEU A 369 0.48 4.27 7.37
N HIS A 370 -0.29 5.21 6.85
CA HIS A 370 0.07 6.01 5.69
C HIS A 370 1.13 7.07 5.96
N ASN A 371 1.24 7.55 7.21
CA ASN A 371 2.33 8.45 7.60
C ASN A 371 3.70 7.79 7.38
N CYS A 372 3.81 6.47 7.63
CA CYS A 372 5.05 5.73 7.38
C CYS A 372 5.41 5.70 5.89
N ASP A 373 4.44 5.45 5.01
CA ASP A 373 4.67 5.40 3.57
C ASP A 373 4.98 6.78 2.99
N PHE A 374 4.30 7.82 3.45
CA PHE A 374 4.61 9.21 3.08
C PHE A 374 6.04 9.59 3.47
N MET A 375 6.45 9.31 4.72
CA MET A 375 7.82 9.57 5.19
C MET A 375 8.86 8.82 4.35
N ASP A 376 8.62 7.54 4.04
CA ASP A 376 9.53 6.74 3.21
C ASP A 376 9.62 7.28 1.77
N MET A 377 8.51 7.77 1.22
CA MET A 377 8.45 8.38 -0.10
C MET A 377 9.25 9.69 -0.15
N ILE A 378 8.98 10.65 0.73
CA ILE A 378 9.70 11.93 0.71
C ILE A 378 11.18 11.75 1.03
N TYR A 379 11.55 10.81 1.90
CA TYR A 379 12.96 10.50 2.17
C TYR A 379 13.68 9.91 0.95
N ARG A 380 12.99 9.04 0.18
CA ARG A 380 13.51 8.59 -1.11
C ARG A 380 13.72 9.78 -2.05
N GLY A 381 12.75 10.68 -2.15
CA GLY A 381 12.82 11.91 -2.94
C GLY A 381 14.01 12.80 -2.53
N TRP A 382 14.18 13.02 -1.24
CA TRP A 382 15.25 13.83 -0.66
C TRP A 382 16.64 13.34 -1.07
N LYS A 383 16.89 12.02 -1.04
CA LYS A 383 18.18 11.48 -1.51
C LYS A 383 18.45 11.77 -2.98
N LEU A 384 17.41 11.78 -3.83
CA LEU A 384 17.53 12.07 -5.26
C LEU A 384 17.79 13.56 -5.48
N ILE A 385 17.03 14.42 -4.79
CA ILE A 385 17.11 15.87 -4.87
C ILE A 385 18.43 16.39 -4.30
N ASP A 386 18.83 15.95 -3.11
CA ASP A 386 20.11 16.31 -2.47
C ASP A 386 21.31 15.96 -3.35
N LYS A 387 21.31 14.76 -3.95
CA LYS A 387 22.35 14.35 -4.90
C LYS A 387 22.40 15.29 -6.12
N ALA A 388 21.25 15.64 -6.69
CA ALA A 388 21.17 16.54 -7.83
C ALA A 388 21.64 17.97 -7.46
N ARG A 389 21.26 18.49 -6.29
CA ARG A 389 21.68 19.80 -5.80
C ARG A 389 23.19 19.86 -5.58
N LYS A 390 23.78 18.83 -4.96
CA LYS A 390 25.24 18.71 -4.80
C LYS A 390 25.95 18.64 -6.15
N GLY A 391 25.40 17.90 -7.11
CA GLY A 391 25.93 17.84 -8.47
C GLY A 391 25.90 19.19 -9.19
N ARG A 392 24.80 19.94 -9.06
CA ARG A 392 24.64 21.29 -9.61
C ARG A 392 25.66 22.28 -9.05
N ASN A 393 26.08 22.12 -7.79
CA ASN A 393 27.15 22.91 -7.15
C ASN A 393 27.06 24.43 -7.40
N GLY A 394 25.86 25.00 -7.31
CA GLY A 394 25.61 26.43 -7.51
C GLY A 394 25.60 26.91 -8.97
N ALA A 395 25.74 26.03 -9.97
CA ALA A 395 25.53 26.37 -11.38
C ALA A 395 24.10 26.87 -11.61
N ASP A 396 23.84 27.67 -12.65
CA ASP A 396 22.48 28.14 -12.98
C ASP A 396 21.69 27.14 -13.87
N GLU A 397 21.99 25.86 -13.71
CA GLU A 397 21.37 24.78 -14.49
C GLU A 397 20.05 24.34 -13.86
N THR A 398 19.13 23.87 -14.71
CA THR A 398 17.89 23.22 -14.26
C THR A 398 18.22 22.05 -13.35
N LEU A 399 17.54 21.97 -12.19
CA LEU A 399 17.73 20.85 -11.27
C LEU A 399 17.12 19.59 -11.89
N THR A 400 17.95 18.59 -12.21
CA THR A 400 17.50 17.32 -12.79
C THR A 400 17.88 16.15 -11.87
N PRO A 401 16.94 15.64 -11.06
CA PRO A 401 17.13 14.43 -10.28
C PRO A 401 17.26 13.21 -11.18
N MET A 402 18.01 12.20 -10.73
CA MET A 402 18.25 10.98 -11.50
C MET A 402 17.83 9.75 -10.71
N VAL A 403 16.91 8.95 -11.26
CA VAL A 403 16.61 7.60 -10.75
C VAL A 403 17.47 6.60 -11.51
N GLY A 404 18.51 6.09 -10.85
CA GLY A 404 19.56 5.35 -11.55
C GLY A 404 20.25 6.25 -12.58
N LYS A 405 19.99 5.98 -13.87
CA LYS A 405 20.48 6.77 -15.01
C LYS A 405 19.36 7.52 -15.76
N TYR A 406 18.14 7.49 -15.25
CA TYR A 406 16.96 8.07 -15.89
C TYR A 406 16.64 9.43 -15.28
N PRO A 407 16.52 10.50 -16.09
CA PRO A 407 16.20 11.83 -15.58
C PRO A 407 14.74 11.92 -15.14
N VAL A 408 14.50 12.70 -14.09
CA VAL A 408 13.17 13.08 -13.61
C VAL A 408 12.82 14.45 -14.15
N ASP A 409 11.68 14.56 -14.81
CA ASP A 409 11.16 15.81 -15.37
C ASP A 409 10.32 16.56 -14.32
N LEU A 410 10.93 17.55 -13.65
CA LEU A 410 10.24 18.40 -12.67
C LEU A 410 9.46 19.57 -13.30
N SER A 411 9.49 19.74 -14.62
CA SER A 411 8.85 20.88 -15.29
C SER A 411 7.33 21.00 -15.06
N PRO A 412 6.54 19.90 -14.91
CA PRO A 412 5.11 20.01 -14.63
C PRO A 412 4.79 20.77 -13.33
N ILE A 413 5.66 20.69 -12.31
CA ILE A 413 5.47 21.44 -11.06
C ILE A 413 5.55 22.94 -11.31
N HIS A 414 6.52 23.37 -12.14
CA HIS A 414 6.71 24.78 -12.49
C HIS A 414 5.67 25.31 -13.48
N ALA A 415 5.07 24.43 -14.28
CA ALA A 415 3.96 24.76 -15.16
C ALA A 415 2.61 24.84 -14.43
N ASN A 416 2.51 24.27 -13.23
CA ASN A 416 1.27 24.26 -12.45
C ASN A 416 1.02 25.62 -11.78
N GLU A 417 -0.03 26.31 -12.23
CA GLU A 417 -0.38 27.65 -11.77
C GLU A 417 -0.69 27.70 -10.27
N VAL A 418 -1.41 26.71 -9.74
CA VAL A 418 -1.78 26.63 -8.32
C VAL A 418 -0.54 26.46 -7.45
N LEU A 419 0.32 25.50 -7.81
CA LEU A 419 1.55 25.24 -7.05
C LEU A 419 2.51 26.41 -7.10
N MET A 420 2.59 27.15 -8.21
CA MET A 420 3.51 28.29 -8.30
C MET A 420 2.95 29.59 -7.72
N ASN A 421 1.68 29.61 -7.28
CA ASN A 421 1.03 30.77 -6.69
C ASN A 421 0.37 30.48 -5.31
N PRO A 422 1.13 30.02 -4.30
CA PRO A 422 0.59 29.68 -2.98
C PRO A 422 -0.10 30.88 -2.29
N GLN A 423 0.29 32.11 -2.64
CA GLN A 423 -0.29 33.35 -2.13
C GLN A 423 -1.78 33.54 -2.44
N TRP A 424 -2.35 32.79 -3.40
CA TRP A 424 -3.78 32.84 -3.70
C TRP A 424 -4.63 32.00 -2.73
N TYR A 425 -3.99 31.09 -1.98
CA TYR A 425 -4.65 30.08 -1.15
C TYR A 425 -4.44 30.28 0.36
N ALA A 426 -3.83 31.40 0.74
CA ALA A 426 -3.62 31.80 2.13
C ALA A 426 -3.54 33.33 2.24
N TYR A 427 -3.20 33.85 3.41
CA TYR A 427 -2.89 35.28 3.55
C TYR A 427 -1.65 35.61 2.70
N PRO A 428 -1.74 36.45 1.64
CA PRO A 428 -0.76 36.44 0.55
C PRO A 428 0.70 36.67 0.96
N ALA A 429 0.96 37.55 1.93
CA ALA A 429 2.31 37.86 2.40
C ALA A 429 2.90 36.78 3.33
N CYS A 430 2.09 35.82 3.78
CA CYS A 430 2.45 34.80 4.76
C CYS A 430 2.27 33.37 4.22
N ALA A 431 2.06 33.20 2.92
CA ALA A 431 1.76 31.92 2.27
C ALA A 431 2.99 31.01 2.11
N ILE A 432 3.75 30.80 3.19
CA ILE A 432 5.06 30.11 3.19
C ILE A 432 4.98 28.63 3.59
N THR A 433 3.80 28.13 3.97
CA THR A 433 3.58 26.73 4.38
C THR A 433 2.38 26.09 3.68
N VAL A 434 1.90 26.70 2.59
CA VAL A 434 0.67 26.29 1.92
C VAL A 434 0.81 24.90 1.31
N ARG A 435 1.90 24.64 0.56
CA ARG A 435 2.16 23.34 -0.07
C ARG A 435 2.43 22.29 0.99
N PHE A 436 3.19 22.64 2.02
CA PHE A 436 3.39 21.77 3.19
C PHE A 436 2.08 21.37 3.85
N SER A 437 1.17 22.32 4.11
CA SER A 437 -0.11 22.02 4.75
C SER A 437 -1.00 21.11 3.90
N ALA A 438 -0.92 21.22 2.58
CA ALA A 438 -1.57 20.29 1.65
C ALA A 438 -0.92 18.90 1.69
N LEU A 439 0.41 18.83 1.67
CA LEU A 439 1.16 17.59 1.83
C LEU A 439 0.89 16.89 3.17
N MET A 440 0.65 17.62 4.26
CA MET A 440 0.32 17.01 5.56
C MET A 440 -1.04 16.31 5.55
N ARG A 441 -2.01 16.78 4.76
CA ARG A 441 -3.26 16.03 4.54
C ARG A 441 -3.01 14.78 3.70
N LEU A 442 -2.16 14.89 2.68
CA LEU A 442 -1.73 13.75 1.86
C LEU A 442 -0.83 12.77 2.62
N ALA A 443 -0.24 13.16 3.75
CA ALA A 443 0.53 12.24 4.59
C ALA A 443 -0.35 11.19 5.28
N ASP A 444 -1.62 11.51 5.52
CA ASP A 444 -2.61 10.57 6.06
C ASP A 444 -3.18 9.65 4.96
N TYR A 445 -3.02 10.03 3.69
CA TYR A 445 -3.50 9.27 2.53
C TYR A 445 -2.65 9.58 1.28
N PRO A 446 -1.45 8.96 1.14
CA PRO A 446 -0.50 9.25 0.07
C PRO A 446 -0.74 8.36 -1.16
N CYS A 447 -1.78 7.53 -1.20
CA CYS A 447 -1.94 6.45 -2.19
C CYS A 447 -1.96 6.92 -3.64
N LEU A 448 -2.38 8.17 -3.91
CA LEU A 448 -2.30 8.79 -5.25
C LEU A 448 -0.97 9.48 -5.55
N LEU A 449 -0.11 9.68 -4.55
CA LEU A 449 1.28 10.15 -4.70
C LEU A 449 2.23 8.96 -4.85
N THR A 450 2.27 8.05 -3.87
CA THR A 450 2.97 6.76 -4.03
C THR A 450 2.45 6.00 -5.26
N SER A 451 1.19 6.27 -5.61
CA SER A 451 0.44 5.81 -6.77
C SER A 451 0.32 4.30 -6.78
N GLU A 452 -0.50 3.81 -5.86
CA GLU A 452 -0.95 2.43 -5.82
C GLU A 452 -1.57 1.92 -7.14
N PRO A 453 -2.41 2.67 -7.89
CA PRO A 453 -2.85 2.22 -9.21
C PRO A 453 -1.68 1.95 -10.18
N VAL A 454 -0.61 2.74 -10.12
CA VAL A 454 0.59 2.54 -10.94
C VAL A 454 1.38 1.33 -10.45
N THR A 455 1.67 1.24 -9.15
CA THR A 455 2.50 0.16 -8.61
C THR A 455 1.79 -1.18 -8.69
N ALA A 456 0.49 -1.26 -8.43
CA ALA A 456 -0.30 -2.49 -8.60
C ALA A 456 -0.31 -2.95 -10.06
N THR A 457 -0.54 -2.04 -11.01
CA THR A 457 -0.55 -2.36 -12.44
C THR A 457 0.83 -2.78 -12.96
N MET A 458 1.89 -2.05 -12.58
CA MET A 458 3.26 -2.38 -12.96
C MET A 458 3.72 -3.69 -12.33
N MET A 459 3.49 -3.89 -11.03
CA MET A 459 3.85 -5.15 -10.36
C MET A 459 3.09 -6.34 -10.92
N THR A 460 1.82 -6.18 -11.31
CA THR A 460 1.09 -7.24 -12.01
C THR A 460 1.77 -7.62 -13.32
N ASN A 461 2.21 -6.64 -14.11
CA ASN A 461 2.96 -6.89 -15.34
C ASN A 461 4.32 -7.58 -15.08
N VAL A 462 5.01 -7.22 -13.99
CA VAL A 462 6.28 -7.84 -13.58
C VAL A 462 6.06 -9.28 -13.10
N ILE A 463 5.08 -9.50 -12.23
CA ILE A 463 4.69 -10.83 -11.74
C ILE A 463 4.26 -11.72 -12.91
N ALA A 464 3.61 -11.17 -13.93
CA ALA A 464 3.24 -11.96 -15.11
C ALA A 464 4.47 -12.49 -15.86
N LEU A 465 5.60 -11.78 -15.84
CA LEU A 465 6.88 -12.24 -16.41
C LEU A 465 7.62 -13.20 -15.49
N GLU A 466 7.46 -13.04 -14.17
CA GLU A 466 8.15 -13.79 -13.12
C GLU A 466 7.19 -14.66 -12.27
N LYS A 467 6.17 -15.28 -12.90
CA LYS A 467 5.02 -15.87 -12.18
C LYS A 467 5.38 -16.92 -11.12
N ALA A 468 6.50 -17.61 -11.27
CA ALA A 468 6.98 -18.65 -10.36
C ALA A 468 7.74 -18.08 -9.14
N THR A 469 8.12 -16.81 -9.16
CA THR A 469 8.88 -16.17 -8.07
C THR A 469 7.94 -15.35 -7.19
N PRO A 470 7.95 -15.54 -5.86
CA PRO A 470 7.11 -14.77 -4.95
C PRO A 470 7.54 -13.30 -4.91
N ALA A 471 6.68 -12.39 -5.38
CA ALA A 471 6.98 -10.96 -5.40
C ALA A 471 6.85 -10.28 -4.03
N ALA A 472 6.08 -10.88 -3.11
CA ALA A 472 5.73 -10.28 -1.82
C ALA A 472 6.13 -11.17 -0.62
N PRO A 473 6.49 -10.56 0.53
CA PRO A 473 6.95 -9.16 0.63
C PRO A 473 8.28 -8.99 -0.11
N VAL A 474 8.65 -7.75 -0.41
CA VAL A 474 9.95 -7.46 -1.03
C VAL A 474 11.07 -7.89 -0.08
N ARG A 475 11.95 -8.78 -0.56
CA ARG A 475 13.10 -9.31 0.18
C ARG A 475 14.33 -8.39 0.07
N ALA A 476 14.12 -7.11 0.36
CA ALA A 476 15.16 -6.09 0.33
C ALA A 476 14.93 -5.04 1.42
N CYS A 477 16.00 -4.31 1.78
CA CYS A 477 15.89 -3.19 2.69
C CYS A 477 15.08 -2.06 2.05
N LYS A 478 13.93 -1.70 2.65
CA LYS A 478 13.11 -0.53 2.23
C LYS A 478 13.86 0.80 2.40
N ASN A 479 14.89 0.81 3.26
CA ASN A 479 15.62 2.00 3.68
C ASN A 479 14.67 3.04 4.31
N CYS A 480 13.89 2.59 5.29
CA CYS A 480 12.84 3.37 5.96
C CYS A 480 13.39 4.69 6.51
N ALA A 481 12.61 5.76 6.34
CA ALA A 481 12.99 7.11 6.67
C ALA A 481 13.32 7.28 8.16
N THR A 482 12.40 6.84 9.02
CA THR A 482 12.52 6.92 10.48
C THR A 482 13.76 6.20 11.00
N THR A 483 14.05 4.97 10.52
CA THR A 483 15.27 4.24 10.88
C THR A 483 16.56 4.83 10.33
N SER A 484 16.46 5.62 9.26
CA SER A 484 17.64 6.21 8.61
C SER A 484 17.98 7.59 9.19
N LEU A 485 16.99 8.29 9.76
CA LEU A 485 17.11 9.68 10.18
C LEU A 485 16.95 9.91 11.68
N VAL A 486 16.15 9.10 12.38
CA VAL A 486 15.70 9.40 13.75
C VAL A 486 15.99 8.27 14.73
N ASP A 487 15.57 7.05 14.42
CA ASP A 487 15.63 5.90 15.33
C ASP A 487 16.72 4.88 14.93
N GLN A 488 17.00 3.91 15.82
CA GLN A 488 17.97 2.84 15.58
C GLN A 488 17.33 1.45 15.64
N ARG A 489 16.12 1.27 15.09
CA ARG A 489 15.42 -0.04 15.15
C ARG A 489 15.74 -1.00 13.99
N GLN A 490 16.66 -0.63 13.10
CA GLN A 490 17.00 -1.40 11.89
C GLN A 490 17.40 -2.86 12.15
N HIS A 491 18.05 -3.17 13.28
CA HIS A 491 18.49 -4.53 13.63
C HIS A 491 17.33 -5.46 14.04
N TYR A 492 16.12 -4.93 14.20
CA TYR A 492 14.92 -5.74 14.40
C TYR A 492 14.21 -6.14 13.10
N CYS A 493 14.63 -5.57 11.96
CA CYS A 493 14.08 -5.89 10.66
C CYS A 493 14.60 -7.25 10.19
N GLN A 494 13.73 -8.07 9.60
CA GLN A 494 14.08 -9.41 9.14
C GLN A 494 14.15 -9.55 7.62
N TRP A 495 14.33 -8.46 6.87
CA TRP A 495 14.31 -8.52 5.40
C TRP A 495 15.36 -9.50 4.84
N LYS A 496 16.51 -9.68 5.51
CA LYS A 496 17.57 -10.63 5.10
C LYS A 496 17.20 -12.07 5.39
N GLU A 497 16.45 -12.30 6.46
CA GLU A 497 16.04 -13.62 6.93
C GLU A 497 14.61 -13.96 6.51
N ALA A 498 14.01 -13.19 5.60
CA ALA A 498 12.67 -13.45 5.09
C ALA A 498 12.59 -14.85 4.47
N VAL A 499 11.53 -15.60 4.82
CA VAL A 499 11.28 -16.96 4.31
C VAL A 499 11.04 -17.01 2.80
#